data_AF-A0A077QM05-F1
#
_entry.id   AF-A0A077QM05-F1
#
_cell.length_a   1.000
_cell.length_b   1.000
_cell.length_c   1.000
_cell.angle_alpha   90.00
_cell.angle_beta   90.00
_cell.angle_gamma   90.00
#
_symmetry.space_group_name_H-M   'P 1'
#
loop_
_entity.id
_entity.type
_entity.pdbx_description
1 polymer ?
#
loop_
_entity_poly.entity_id
_entity_poly.type
_entity_poly.pdbx_seq_one_letter_code
_entity_poly.pdbx_strand_id
1 'polypeptide(L)'
;MSQRKSIVESVFSALRGIQGLERFRRKGLSEVKREFTLHAMAYNLSRAVALILGIITMLTRYLHFSCFYISIKHPAVKPNIC
;
A
#
# COMPACT_ATOMS: atom_id res chain seq x y z
N MET A 1 6.01 3.43 -28.08
CA MET A 1 7.20 3.12 -27.25
C MET A 1 7.37 4.05 -26.02
N SER A 2 6.86 5.29 -26.03
CA SER A 2 7.08 6.27 -24.93
C SER A 2 6.44 5.89 -23.57
N GLN A 3 5.21 5.39 -23.54
CA GLN A 3 4.51 5.05 -22.28
C GLN A 3 5.16 3.94 -21.44
N ARG A 4 5.77 2.93 -22.07
CA ARG A 4 6.47 1.87 -21.31
C ARG A 4 7.72 2.41 -20.61
N LYS A 5 8.43 3.36 -21.24
CA LYS A 5 9.58 4.02 -20.63
C LYS A 5 9.16 4.86 -19.43
N SER A 6 8.07 5.62 -19.51
CA SER A 6 7.64 6.48 -18.39
C SER A 6 7.23 5.67 -17.14
N ILE A 7 6.58 4.52 -17.33
CA ILE A 7 6.21 3.62 -16.24
C ILE A 7 7.47 3.04 -15.58
N VAL A 8 8.39 2.52 -16.38
CA VAL A 8 9.64 1.92 -15.89
C VAL A 8 10.50 2.95 -15.15
N GLU A 9 10.61 4.17 -15.69
CA GLU A 9 11.42 5.23 -15.09
C GLU A 9 10.91 5.63 -13.70
N SER A 10 9.59 5.68 -13.50
CA SER A 10 9.01 5.96 -12.17
C SER A 10 9.42 4.93 -11.12
N VAL A 11 9.50 3.65 -11.50
CA VAL A 11 9.86 2.56 -10.60
C VAL A 11 11.37 2.61 -10.30
N PHE A 12 12.20 2.85 -11.32
CA PHE A 12 13.64 3.01 -11.13
C PHE A 12 14.00 4.24 -10.29
N SER A 13 13.31 5.36 -10.50
CA SER A 13 13.46 6.57 -9.69
C SER A 13 13.11 6.31 -8.22
N ALA A 14 11.99 5.63 -7.95
CA ALA A 14 11.60 5.26 -6.60
C ALA A 14 12.60 4.29 -5.94
N LEU A 15 13.10 3.28 -6.67
CA LEU A 15 14.12 2.35 -6.17
C LEU A 15 15.43 3.08 -5.84
N ARG A 16 15.86 4.03 -6.68
CA ARG A 16 17.07 4.82 -6.46
C ARG A 16 16.92 5.74 -5.25
N GLY A 17 15.81 6.48 -5.16
CA GLY A 17 15.59 7.46 -4.10
C GLY A 17 15.24 6.85 -2.74
N ILE A 18 14.32 5.89 -2.70
CA ILE A 18 13.80 5.33 -1.44
C ILE A 18 14.74 4.26 -0.87
N GLN A 19 15.34 3.44 -1.75
CA GLN A 19 16.18 2.31 -1.32
C GLN A 19 17.67 2.54 -1.52
N GLY A 20 18.08 3.74 -1.95
CA GLY A 20 19.49 4.09 -2.13
C GLY A 20 20.20 3.25 -3.19
N LEU A 21 19.46 2.75 -4.19
CA LEU A 21 20.01 1.93 -5.27
C LEU A 21 20.78 2.80 -6.29
N GLU A 22 21.81 3.51 -5.84
CA GLU A 22 22.70 4.29 -6.71
C GLU A 22 23.79 3.42 -7.33
N ARG A 23 24.25 2.39 -6.60
CA ARG A 23 25.28 1.47 -7.05
C ARG A 23 25.04 0.08 -6.49
N PHE A 24 25.09 -0.94 -7.36
CA PHE A 24 25.10 -2.33 -6.91
C PHE A 24 26.39 -2.61 -6.14
N ARG A 25 26.27 -3.17 -4.93
CA ARG A 25 27.42 -3.57 -4.11
C ARG A 25 28.02 -4.89 -4.56
N ARG A 26 27.18 -5.79 -5.09
CA ARG A 26 27.66 -7.09 -5.58
C ARG A 26 28.22 -6.98 -7.00
N LYS A 27 29.18 -7.86 -7.30
CA LYS A 27 29.82 -7.94 -8.62
C LYS A 27 29.38 -9.21 -9.34
N GLY A 28 29.18 -9.10 -10.65
CA GLY A 28 28.67 -10.19 -11.48
C GLY A 28 27.16 -10.12 -11.72
N LEU A 29 26.74 -10.47 -12.93
CA LEU A 29 25.37 -10.25 -13.40
C LEU A 29 24.32 -11.00 -12.55
N SER A 30 24.63 -12.24 -12.14
CA SER A 30 23.75 -13.05 -11.28
C SER A 30 23.50 -12.38 -9.93
N GLU A 31 24.57 -11.92 -9.30
CA GLU A 31 24.51 -11.30 -7.97
C GLU A 31 23.81 -9.93 -8.02
N VAL A 32 24.09 -9.13 -9.06
CA VAL A 32 23.39 -7.87 -9.31
C VAL A 32 21.90 -8.11 -9.51
N LYS A 33 21.51 -9.14 -10.26
CA LYS A 33 20.10 -9.52 -10.45
C LYS A 33 19.43 -9.85 -9.12
N ARG A 34 20.10 -10.62 -8.25
CA ARG A 34 19.59 -10.96 -6.92
C ARG A 34 19.41 -9.72 -6.03
N GLU A 35 20.39 -8.83 -6.02
CA GLU A 35 20.32 -7.55 -5.30
C GLU A 35 19.14 -6.73 -5.80
N PHE A 36 19.02 -6.53 -7.12
CA PHE A 36 17.90 -5.81 -7.73
C PHE A 36 16.54 -6.46 -7.43
N THR A 37 16.44 -7.79 -7.49
CA THR A 37 15.20 -8.51 -7.18
C THR A 37 14.78 -8.29 -5.73
N LEU A 38 15.71 -8.31 -4.78
CA LEU A 38 15.41 -8.04 -3.37
C LEU A 38 14.85 -6.62 -3.18
N HIS A 39 15.47 -5.64 -3.82
CA HIS A 39 15.00 -4.25 -3.80
C HIS A 39 13.60 -4.10 -4.42
N ALA A 40 13.35 -4.70 -5.59
CA ALA A 40 12.05 -4.69 -6.24
C ALA A 40 10.96 -5.38 -5.39
N MET A 41 11.28 -6.50 -4.74
CA MET A 41 10.37 -7.19 -3.83
C MET A 41 10.02 -6.32 -2.62
N ALA A 42 11.01 -5.70 -1.99
CA ALA A 42 10.80 -4.81 -0.86
C ALA A 42 9.93 -3.59 -1.23
N TYR A 43 10.13 -3.01 -2.42
CA TYR A 43 9.28 -1.93 -2.93
C TYR A 43 7.84 -2.39 -3.15
N ASN A 44 7.63 -3.52 -3.84
CA ASN A 44 6.30 -4.05 -4.11
C ASN A 44 5.55 -4.44 -2.83
N LEU A 45 6.25 -5.04 -1.87
CA LEU A 45 5.68 -5.41 -0.57
C LEU A 45 5.26 -4.16 0.23
N SER A 46 6.08 -3.11 0.23
CA SER A 46 5.74 -1.85 0.87
C SER A 46 4.46 -1.23 0.31
N ARG A 47 4.29 -1.27 -1.02
CA ARG A 47 3.07 -0.82 -1.69
C ARG A 47 1.85 -1.68 -1.32
N ALA A 48 2.01 -3.01 -1.29
CA ALA A 48 0.93 -3.91 -0.90
C ALA A 48 0.46 -3.65 0.53
N VAL A 49 1.39 -3.48 1.47
CA VAL A 49 1.09 -3.15 2.87
C VAL A 49 0.36 -1.82 2.97
N ALA A 50 0.83 -0.78 2.28
CA ALA A 50 0.17 0.52 2.26
C ALA A 50 -1.28 0.44 1.73
N LEU A 51 -1.52 -0.34 0.68
CA LEU A 51 -2.87 -0.55 0.14
C LEU A 51 -3.77 -1.31 1.12
N ILE A 52 -3.27 -2.38 1.73
CA ILE A 52 -4.01 -3.16 2.72
C ILE A 52 -4.39 -2.29 3.92
N LEU A 53 -3.44 -1.53 4.47
CA LEU A 53 -3.70 -0.62 5.58
C LEU A 53 -4.70 0.47 5.19
N GLY A 54 -4.60 1.01 3.98
CA GLY A 54 -5.55 1.99 3.46
C GLY A 54 -6.98 1.44 3.39
N ILE A 55 -7.14 0.21 2.89
CA ILE A 55 -8.43 -0.49 2.83
C ILE A 55 -8.98 -0.74 4.24
N ILE A 56 -8.16 -1.26 5.16
CA ILE A 56 -8.57 -1.48 6.55
C ILE A 56 -9.05 -0.18 7.17
N THR A 57 -8.27 0.89 7.04
CA THR A 57 -8.61 2.21 7.60
C THR A 57 -9.91 2.74 6.99
N MET A 58 -10.11 2.58 5.68
CA MET A 58 -11.35 2.97 5.01
C MET A 58 -12.55 2.16 5.52
N LEU A 59 -12.42 0.84 5.65
CA LEU A 59 -13.49 -0.04 6.13
C LEU A 59 -13.85 0.26 7.58
N THR A 60 -12.87 0.44 8.47
CA THR A 60 -13.10 0.81 9.86
C THR A 60 -13.85 2.14 9.96
N ARG A 61 -13.45 3.14 9.15
CA ARG A 61 -14.15 4.42 9.10
C ARG A 61 -15.57 4.31 8.56
N TYR A 62 -15.77 3.51 7.51
CA TYR A 62 -17.09 3.26 6.93
C TYR A 62 -18.03 2.58 7.94
N LEU A 63 -17.55 1.56 8.66
CA LEU A 63 -18.30 0.86 9.70
C LEU A 63 -18.64 1.77 10.87
N HIS A 64 -17.67 2.58 11.35
CA HIS A 64 -17.92 3.56 12.41
C HIS A 64 -18.97 4.60 12.00
N PHE A 65 -18.85 5.16 10.79
CA PHE A 65 -19.80 6.13 10.26
C PHE A 65 -21.19 5.52 10.06
N SER A 66 -21.27 4.29 9.55
CA SER A 66 -22.53 3.57 9.38
C SER A 66 -23.21 3.27 10.73
N CYS A 67 -22.47 2.81 11.73
CA CYS A 67 -22.99 2.55 13.07
C CYS A 67 -23.51 3.84 13.75
N PHE A 68 -22.77 4.94 13.61
CA PHE A 68 -23.18 6.26 14.08
C PHE A 68 -24.44 6.76 13.34
N TYR A 69 -24.49 6.62 12.01
CA TYR A 69 -25.64 6.99 11.21
C TYR A 69 -26.90 6.18 11.59
N ILE A 70 -26.76 4.87 11.84
CA ILE A 70 -27.85 4.00 12.31
C ILE A 70 -28.31 4.43 13.71
N SER A 71 -27.38 4.71 14.64
CA SER A 71 -27.73 5.21 15.98
C SER A 71 -28.48 6.54 15.95
N ILE A 72 -28.18 7.43 15.00
CA ILE A 72 -28.90 8.70 14.84
C ILE A 72 -30.26 8.49 14.17
N LYS A 73 -30.34 7.64 13.13
CA LYS A 73 -31.57 7.44 12.34
C LYS A 73 -32.61 6.59 13.06
N HIS A 74 -32.17 5.68 13.92
CA HIS A 74 -33.01 4.88 14.81
C HIS A 74 -32.58 5.10 16.26
N PRO A 75 -32.99 6.22 16.91
CA PRO A 75 -32.97 6.26 18.36
C PRO A 75 -33.89 5.14 18.84
N ALA A 76 -33.33 4.21 19.60
CA ALA A 76 -34.03 3.00 20.06
C ALA A 76 -35.48 3.31 20.45
N VAL A 77 -36.43 2.61 19.83
CA VAL A 77 -37.72 2.32 20.47
C VAL A 77 -37.34 1.71 21.82
N LYS A 78 -37.65 2.42 22.92
CA LYS A 78 -37.42 1.92 24.28
C LYS A 78 -37.96 0.49 24.34
N PRO A 79 -37.17 -0.51 24.76
CA PRO A 79 -37.74 -1.81 25.07
C PRO A 79 -38.72 -1.58 26.22
N ASN A 80 -40.01 -1.61 25.88
CA ASN A 80 -41.10 -1.53 26.85
C ASN A 80 -41.14 -2.88 27.54
N ILE A 81 -40.53 -2.95 28.71
CA ILE A 81 -40.65 -4.06 29.65
C ILE A 81 -42.06 -3.91 30.25
N CYS A 82 -43.01 -4.67 29.72
CA CYS A 82 -44.25 -5.04 30.39
C CYS A 82 -44.13 -6.48 30.87
#